data_AF-A0A2V7ZEU4-F1
#
_entry.id   AF-A0A2V7ZEU4-F1
#
_cell.length_a   1.000
_cell.length_b   1.000
_cell.length_c   1.000
_cell.angle_alpha   90.00
_cell.angle_beta   90.00
_cell.angle_gamma   90.00
#
_symmetry.space_group_name_H-M   'P 1'
#
loop_
_entity.id
_entity.type
_entity.pdbx_description
1 polymer ?
#
loop_
_entity_poly.entity_id
_entity_poly.type
_entity_poly.pdbx_seq_one_letter_code
_entity_poly.pdbx_strand_id
1 'polypeptide(L)'
;MKVVLALDERRKEMEMTRNSSGGNLSIDHKLLTKSWTSDVEALEASIGRFAEQRPLTNDCRVVFFEIAGDAHLHVNVTHRHQTTAVRGWAGPANMPEGFVHNRMFGETPSGQMLRHIREMVFAERM
;
A
#
# COMPACT_ATOMS: atom_id res chain seq x y z
N MET A 1 -24.93 40.83 -7.33
CA MET A 1 -24.87 39.66 -6.42
C MET A 1 -24.65 38.29 -7.11
N LYS A 2 -24.33 38.21 -8.41
CA LYS A 2 -24.02 36.94 -9.11
C LYS A 2 -22.52 36.60 -9.18
N VAL A 3 -21.64 37.59 -9.02
CA VAL A 3 -20.18 37.43 -9.22
C VAL A 3 -19.50 36.76 -8.01
N VAL A 4 -19.99 37.01 -6.79
CA VAL A 4 -19.41 36.45 -5.56
C VAL A 4 -19.69 34.94 -5.44
N LEU A 5 -20.89 34.50 -5.82
CA LEU A 5 -21.26 33.07 -5.86
C LEU A 5 -20.40 32.27 -6.84
N ALA A 6 -20.12 32.82 -8.03
CA ALA A 6 -19.30 32.14 -9.04
C ALA A 6 -17.81 32.04 -8.64
N LEU A 7 -17.30 32.98 -7.84
CA LEU A 7 -15.95 32.93 -7.30
C LEU A 7 -15.84 31.92 -6.15
N ASP A 8 -16.88 31.79 -5.32
CA ASP A 8 -16.96 30.79 -4.25
C ASP A 8 -17.08 29.36 -4.80
N GLU A 9 -17.83 29.17 -5.89
CA GLU A 9 -17.91 27.86 -6.55
C GLU A 9 -16.59 27.48 -7.24
N ARG A 10 -15.92 28.42 -7.93
CA ARG A 10 -14.58 28.15 -8.47
C ARG A 10 -13.53 27.91 -7.39
N ARG A 11 -13.66 28.55 -6.23
CA ARG A 11 -12.79 28.31 -5.07
C ARG A 11 -13.02 26.92 -4.50
N LYS A 12 -14.29 26.47 -4.37
CA LYS A 12 -14.64 25.09 -3.98
C LYS A 12 -14.22 24.05 -5.00
N GLU A 13 -14.29 24.33 -6.30
CA GLU A 13 -13.79 23.46 -7.37
C GLU A 13 -12.25 23.34 -7.36
N MET A 14 -11.53 24.45 -7.11
CA MET A 14 -10.07 24.44 -6.93
C MET A 14 -9.63 23.79 -5.61
N GLU A 15 -10.42 23.87 -4.54
CA GLU A 15 -10.18 23.14 -3.28
C GLU A 15 -10.49 21.64 -3.43
N MET A 16 -11.55 21.25 -4.16
CA MET A 16 -11.85 19.85 -4.45
C MET A 16 -10.81 19.19 -5.37
N THR A 17 -10.26 19.92 -6.35
CA THR A 17 -9.18 19.40 -7.22
C THR A 17 -7.81 19.37 -6.55
N ARG A 18 -7.62 20.05 -5.40
CA ARG A 18 -6.39 19.98 -4.61
C ARG A 18 -6.35 18.84 -3.59
N ASN A 19 -7.45 18.12 -3.39
CA ASN A 19 -7.55 17.05 -2.39
C ASN A 19 -7.45 15.62 -2.95
N SER A 20 -7.04 15.43 -4.20
CA SER A 20 -6.97 14.10 -4.84
C SER A 20 -5.56 13.62 -5.18
N SER A 21 -4.52 14.32 -4.75
CA SER A 21 -3.13 14.01 -5.17
C SER A 21 -2.45 12.90 -4.37
N GLY A 22 -3.19 12.18 -3.52
CA GLY A 22 -2.70 10.99 -2.84
C GLY A 22 -2.95 9.75 -3.69
N GLY A 23 -1.93 8.92 -3.88
CA GLY A 23 -2.11 7.59 -4.48
C GLY A 23 -3.11 6.74 -3.68
N ASN A 24 -3.73 5.76 -4.33
CA ASN A 24 -4.66 4.85 -3.68
C ASN A 24 -3.94 3.65 -3.07
N LEU A 25 -4.46 3.12 -1.95
CA LEU A 25 -3.98 1.90 -1.32
C LEU A 25 -5.08 0.84 -1.31
N SER A 26 -4.78 -0.32 -1.86
CA SER A 26 -5.66 -1.50 -1.82
C SER A 26 -4.94 -2.66 -1.13
N ILE A 27 -5.71 -3.51 -0.46
CA ILE A 27 -5.22 -4.64 0.32
C ILE A 27 -6.07 -5.86 -0.01
N ASP A 28 -5.43 -7.02 -0.13
CA ASP A 28 -6.06 -8.29 -0.47
C ASP A 28 -5.27 -9.45 0.16
N HIS A 29 -5.90 -10.62 0.32
CA HIS A 29 -5.22 -11.82 0.80
C HIS A 29 -5.65 -13.11 0.10
N LYS A 30 -4.73 -14.08 0.05
CA LYS A 30 -4.93 -15.43 -0.48
C LYS A 30 -4.26 -16.45 0.42
N LEU A 31 -4.81 -16.63 1.61
CA LEU A 31 -4.32 -17.61 2.58
C LEU A 31 -4.87 -19.00 2.23
N LEU A 32 -4.02 -20.02 2.36
CA LEU A 32 -4.34 -21.43 2.13
C LEU A 32 -4.73 -22.14 3.45
N THR A 33 -4.27 -21.61 4.59
CA THR A 33 -4.46 -22.12 5.94
C THR A 33 -4.93 -21.01 6.88
N LYS A 34 -5.15 -21.35 8.16
CA LYS A 34 -5.51 -20.39 9.21
C LYS A 34 -4.31 -19.86 10.00
N SER A 35 -3.10 -20.27 9.66
CA SER A 35 -1.89 -19.99 10.46
C SER A 35 -1.60 -18.51 10.59
N TRP A 36 -1.92 -17.73 9.54
CA TRP A 36 -1.66 -16.29 9.46
C TRP A 36 -2.91 -15.42 9.55
N THR A 37 -4.11 -16.00 9.70
CA THR A 37 -5.36 -15.24 9.59
C THR A 37 -5.43 -14.07 10.57
N SER A 38 -5.16 -14.32 11.86
CA SER A 38 -5.25 -13.26 12.87
C SER A 38 -4.19 -12.16 12.66
N ASP A 39 -2.99 -12.52 12.22
CA ASP A 39 -1.95 -11.55 11.91
C ASP A 39 -2.31 -10.71 10.68
N VAL A 40 -2.81 -11.34 9.62
CA VAL A 40 -3.22 -10.65 8.39
C VAL A 40 -4.38 -9.70 8.67
N GLU A 41 -5.41 -10.10 9.41
CA GLU A 41 -6.52 -9.21 9.78
C GLU A 41 -6.03 -7.97 10.55
N ALA A 42 -5.10 -8.16 11.50
CA ALA A 42 -4.51 -7.06 12.25
C ALA A 42 -3.63 -6.14 11.39
N LEU A 43 -2.90 -6.71 10.43
CA LEU A 43 -2.08 -5.99 9.47
C LEU A 43 -2.94 -5.19 8.49
N GLU A 44 -3.99 -5.78 7.93
CA GLU A 44 -4.94 -5.13 7.02
C GLU A 44 -5.57 -3.90 7.67
N ALA A 45 -6.10 -4.04 8.90
CA ALA A 45 -6.67 -2.94 9.66
C ALA A 45 -5.65 -1.83 9.96
N SER A 46 -4.37 -2.18 10.12
CA SER A 46 -3.30 -1.22 10.38
C SER A 46 -2.81 -0.52 9.11
N ILE A 47 -2.73 -1.24 8.00
CA ILE A 47 -2.32 -0.73 6.68
C ILE A 47 -3.39 0.20 6.12
N GLY A 48 -4.69 -0.11 6.32
CA GLY A 48 -5.79 0.76 5.91
C GLY A 48 -5.69 2.19 6.47
N ARG A 49 -5.01 2.36 7.62
CA ARG A 49 -4.77 3.66 8.27
C ARG A 49 -3.50 4.36 7.82
N PHE A 50 -2.75 3.83 6.85
CA PHE A 50 -1.52 4.47 6.37
C PHE A 50 -1.80 5.82 5.70
N ALA A 51 -2.83 5.89 4.85
CA ALA A 51 -3.18 7.12 4.13
C ALA A 51 -3.66 8.25 5.06
N GLU A 52 -4.19 7.92 6.24
CA GLU A 52 -4.57 8.90 7.27
C GLU A 52 -3.35 9.63 7.84
N GLN A 53 -2.17 9.01 7.81
CA GLN A 53 -0.96 9.52 8.46
C GLN A 53 -0.09 10.37 7.53
N ARG A 54 -0.04 10.00 6.24
CA ARG A 54 0.56 10.82 5.19
C ARG A 54 0.02 10.40 3.81
N PRO A 55 -0.04 11.33 2.84
CA PRO A 55 -0.43 11.00 1.48
C PRO A 55 0.52 9.96 0.86
N LEU A 56 -0.05 9.07 0.05
CA LEU A 56 0.72 8.15 -0.78
C LEU A 56 1.22 8.87 -2.02
N THR A 57 2.44 8.59 -2.44
CA THR A 57 3.07 9.16 -3.64
C THR A 57 2.84 8.31 -4.90
N ASN A 58 2.24 7.13 -4.72
CA ASN A 58 2.04 6.12 -5.77
C ASN A 58 0.79 5.29 -5.46
N ASP A 59 0.09 4.84 -6.51
CA ASP A 59 -0.95 3.83 -6.35
C ASP A 59 -0.29 2.51 -5.94
N CYS A 60 -0.83 1.89 -4.90
CA CYS A 60 -0.20 0.77 -4.21
C CYS A 60 -1.22 -0.34 -3.91
N ARG A 61 -0.81 -1.59 -4.14
CA ARG A 61 -1.56 -2.79 -3.76
C ARG A 61 -0.69 -3.68 -2.89
N VAL A 62 -1.19 -4.03 -1.71
CA VAL A 62 -0.58 -5.01 -0.81
C VAL A 62 -1.34 -6.33 -0.92
N VAL A 63 -0.65 -7.43 -1.15
CA VAL A 63 -1.26 -8.77 -1.21
C VAL A 63 -0.52 -9.72 -0.28
N PHE A 64 -1.26 -10.28 0.68
CA PHE A 64 -0.80 -11.36 1.55
C PHE A 64 -1.11 -12.72 0.93
N PHE A 65 -0.19 -13.67 0.95
CA PHE A 65 -0.47 -15.01 0.46
C PHE A 65 0.44 -16.06 1.08
N GLU A 66 -0.04 -17.31 1.05
CA GLU A 66 0.75 -18.49 1.40
C GLU A 66 1.11 -19.26 0.13
N ILE A 67 2.23 -19.97 0.15
CA ILE A 67 2.63 -20.91 -0.88
C ILE A 67 2.51 -22.33 -0.30
N ALA A 68 1.91 -23.26 -1.03
CA ALA A 68 1.75 -24.63 -0.57
C ALA A 68 3.11 -25.28 -0.24
N GLY A 69 3.24 -25.83 0.96
CA GLY A 69 4.50 -26.42 1.45
C GLY A 69 5.49 -25.42 2.04
N ASP A 70 5.15 -24.13 2.08
CA ASP A 70 5.94 -23.08 2.72
C ASP A 70 5.20 -22.53 3.95
N ALA A 71 5.89 -22.43 5.08
CA ALA A 71 5.33 -21.93 6.33
C ALA A 71 5.34 -20.38 6.42
N HIS A 72 6.04 -19.71 5.51
CA HIS A 72 6.18 -18.26 5.53
C HIS A 72 4.94 -17.55 4.97
N LEU A 73 4.63 -16.39 5.54
CA LEU A 73 3.73 -15.43 4.93
C LEU A 73 4.48 -14.65 3.86
N HIS A 74 3.95 -14.64 2.64
CA HIS A 74 4.47 -13.84 1.55
C HIS A 74 3.66 -12.56 1.40
N VAL A 75 4.36 -11.46 1.16
CA VAL A 75 3.74 -10.16 0.93
C VAL A 75 4.28 -9.59 -0.36
N ASN A 76 3.37 -9.32 -1.29
CA ASN A 76 3.65 -8.51 -2.46
C ASN A 76 3.19 -7.07 -2.22
N VAL A 77 4.04 -6.12 -2.56
CA VAL A 77 3.69 -4.70 -2.69
C VAL A 77 3.87 -4.31 -4.15
N THR A 78 2.76 -4.00 -4.81
CA THR A 78 2.74 -3.61 -6.22
C THR A 78 2.52 -2.13 -6.34
N HIS A 79 3.45 -1.45 -6.97
CA HIS A 79 3.39 -0.03 -7.25
C HIS A 79 3.09 0.22 -8.72
N ARG A 80 2.24 1.19 -9.05
CA ARG A 80 1.97 1.54 -10.46
C ARG A 80 3.20 2.07 -11.19
N HIS A 81 4.05 2.81 -10.47
CA HIS A 81 5.32 3.33 -10.97
C HIS A 81 6.51 2.74 -10.20
N GLN A 82 7.67 2.66 -10.82
CA GLN A 82 8.87 2.12 -10.20
C GLN A 82 9.28 2.95 -8.98
N THR A 83 9.80 2.30 -7.94
CA THR A 83 10.26 2.97 -6.72
C THR A 83 11.72 2.68 -6.41
N THR A 84 12.30 3.47 -5.52
CA THR A 84 13.60 3.16 -4.92
C THR A 84 13.54 1.81 -4.19
N ALA A 85 14.69 1.12 -4.14
CA ALA A 85 14.79 -0.18 -3.48
C ALA A 85 14.73 -0.02 -1.95
N VAL A 86 13.96 -0.88 -1.29
CA VAL A 86 13.86 -0.94 0.18
C VAL A 86 14.53 -2.20 0.69
N ARG A 87 15.40 -2.05 1.70
CA ARG A 87 16.20 -3.17 2.23
C ARG A 87 15.32 -4.34 2.70
N GLY A 88 15.67 -5.54 2.24
CA GLY A 88 14.97 -6.77 2.60
C GLY A 88 13.71 -7.05 1.76
N TRP A 89 13.47 -6.27 0.71
CA TRP A 89 12.49 -6.57 -0.32
C TRP A 89 13.21 -7.06 -1.58
N ALA A 90 12.69 -8.12 -2.19
CA ALA A 90 13.11 -8.57 -3.51
C ALA A 90 12.37 -7.79 -4.61
N GLY A 91 13.00 -7.64 -5.78
CA GLY A 91 12.42 -6.96 -6.94
C GLY A 91 12.87 -5.50 -7.14
N PRO A 92 12.17 -4.71 -7.99
CA PRO A 92 10.86 -5.05 -8.54
C PRO A 92 10.91 -6.00 -9.74
N ALA A 93 9.94 -6.91 -9.82
CA ALA A 93 9.56 -7.54 -11.07
C ALA A 93 8.63 -6.60 -11.87
N ASN A 94 8.79 -6.54 -13.19
CA ASN A 94 7.93 -5.75 -14.07
C ASN A 94 6.75 -6.61 -14.55
N MET A 95 5.54 -6.19 -14.19
CA MET A 95 4.28 -6.85 -14.53
C MET A 95 3.36 -5.86 -15.25
N PRO A 96 2.38 -6.33 -16.05
CA PRO A 96 1.42 -5.44 -16.72
C PRO A 96 0.70 -4.47 -15.77
N GLU A 97 0.46 -4.90 -14.54
CA GLU A 97 -0.19 -4.12 -13.47
C GLU A 97 0.75 -3.18 -12.70
N GLY A 98 2.07 -3.28 -12.91
CA GLY A 98 3.07 -2.41 -12.26
C GLY A 98 4.33 -3.16 -11.80
N PHE A 99 4.96 -2.61 -10.77
CA PHE A 99 6.25 -3.04 -10.25
C PHE A 99 6.06 -3.77 -8.92
N VAL A 100 6.34 -5.08 -8.92
CA VAL A 100 6.05 -5.96 -7.78
C VAL A 100 7.30 -6.19 -6.95
N HIS A 101 7.24 -5.83 -5.68
CA HIS A 101 8.23 -6.18 -4.67
C HIS A 101 7.68 -7.30 -3.79
N ASN A 102 8.53 -8.25 -3.41
CA ASN A 102 8.14 -9.36 -2.54
C ASN A 102 8.98 -9.38 -1.26
N ARG A 103 8.35 -9.77 -0.16
CA ARG A 103 9.03 -10.11 1.09
C ARG A 103 8.35 -11.29 1.78
N MET A 104 9.16 -12.13 2.41
CA MET A 104 8.72 -13.27 3.21
C MET A 104 8.85 -12.96 4.70
N PHE A 105 7.90 -13.46 5.50
CA PHE A 105 7.92 -13.38 6.96
C PHE A 105 7.72 -14.78 7.56
N GLY A 106 8.63 -15.17 8.46
CA GLY A 106 8.53 -16.38 9.28
C GLY A 106 8.09 -15.98 10.69
N GLU A 107 8.89 -16.28 11.70
CA GLU A 107 8.66 -15.88 13.10
C GLU A 107 8.87 -14.37 13.37
N THR A 108 8.38 -13.50 12.50
CA THR A 108 8.47 -12.05 12.64
C THR A 108 7.23 -11.54 13.39
N PRO A 109 7.35 -10.78 14.49
CA PRO A 109 6.19 -10.18 15.13
C PRO A 109 5.43 -9.24 14.17
N SER A 110 4.10 -9.24 14.19
CA SER A 110 3.27 -8.47 13.24
C SER A 110 3.57 -6.97 13.25
N GLY A 111 3.95 -6.39 14.40
CA GLY A 111 4.42 -4.99 14.47
C GLY A 111 5.69 -4.72 13.65
N GLN A 112 6.61 -5.68 13.58
CA GLN A 112 7.80 -5.59 12.73
C GLN A 112 7.46 -5.80 11.27
N MET A 113 6.54 -6.72 10.95
CA MET A 113 6.02 -6.90 9.58
C MET A 113 5.39 -5.60 9.08
N LEU A 114 4.52 -4.98 9.89
CA LEU A 114 3.84 -3.72 9.57
C LEU A 114 4.84 -2.60 9.26
N ARG A 115 5.92 -2.47 10.05
CA ARG A 115 6.98 -1.50 9.80
C ARG A 115 7.61 -1.72 8.43
N HIS A 116 7.97 -2.96 8.09
CA HIS A 116 8.57 -3.29 6.81
C HIS A 116 7.63 -3.08 5.62
N ILE A 117 6.35 -3.37 5.78
CA ILE A 117 5.32 -3.11 4.77
C ILE A 117 5.16 -1.59 4.58
N ARG A 118 5.10 -0.82 5.67
CA ARG A 118 5.03 0.64 5.62
C ARG A 118 6.22 1.25 4.87
N GLU A 119 7.43 0.78 5.14
CA GLU A 119 8.65 1.24 4.44
C GLU A 119 8.52 1.06 2.93
N MET A 120 8.00 -0.08 2.47
CA MET A 120 7.84 -0.36 1.04
C MET A 120 6.63 0.33 0.41
N VAL A 121 5.50 0.42 1.10
CA VAL A 121 4.28 1.11 0.62
C VAL A 121 4.55 2.60 0.36
N PHE A 122 5.45 3.20 1.11
CA PHE A 122 5.83 4.61 0.94
C PHE A 122 7.22 4.78 0.30
N ALA A 123 7.73 3.75 -0.38
CA ALA A 123 8.97 3.90 -1.14
C ALA A 123 8.83 5.03 -2.17
N GLU A 124 9.89 5.80 -2.35
CA GLU A 124 9.88 6.96 -3.23
C GLU A 124 9.76 6.50 -4.68
N ARG A 125 8.84 7.13 -5.42
CA ARG A 125 8.72 6.95 -6.86
C ARG A 125 9.99 7.45 -7.55
N MET A 126 10.49 6.69 -8.54
CA MET A 126 11.57 7.11 -9.43
C MET A 126 11.05 7.81 -10.68
#